data_AF-A0A5J4U464-F1
#
_entry.id   AF-A0A5J4U464-F1
#
_cell.length_a   1.000
_cell.length_b   1.000
_cell.length_c   1.000
_cell.angle_alpha   90.00
_cell.angle_beta   90.00
_cell.angle_gamma   90.00
#
_symmetry.space_group_name_H-M   'P 1'
#
loop_
_entity.id
_entity.type
_entity.pdbx_description
1 polymer ?
#
loop_
_entity_poly.entity_id
_entity_poly.type
_entity_poly.pdbx_seq_one_letter_code
_entity_poly.pdbx_strand_id
1 'polypeptide(L)'
;MAQKRQQAIREGNQAKQLYFKNIVNSLYGADRQNNEKFDKIGINNKQQTYLKQLNKGFTNTRKICDDRYLVSINPDSFSAHKCLQESIFTQDNSKFWYLCFIYFFLYKCIDLDRVHFCCMDTDSMYLAISGSTIEGYKQQFKHAIKDQQFLDDNFKEWLPWEGYTIAEEKNHSLVLQNHREKASFVYLPNALF
;
A
#
# COMPACT_ATOMS: atom_id res chain seq x y z
N MET A 1 4.06 2.60 -17.20
CA MET A 1 4.95 2.22 -16.06
C MET A 1 4.63 0.83 -15.53
N ALA A 2 3.36 0.48 -15.32
CA ALA A 2 2.95 -0.86 -14.88
C ALA A 2 3.55 -2.02 -15.73
N GLN A 3 3.47 -1.96 -17.06
CA GLN A 3 4.07 -2.97 -17.94
C GLN A 3 5.59 -3.13 -17.76
N LYS A 4 6.30 -2.04 -17.47
CA LYS A 4 7.75 -2.06 -17.21
C LYS A 4 8.06 -2.70 -15.85
N ARG A 5 7.21 -2.48 -14.85
CA ARG A 5 7.28 -3.17 -13.55
C ARG A 5 7.06 -4.67 -13.73
N GLN A 6 6.04 -5.08 -14.47
CA GLN A 6 5.77 -6.49 -14.76
C GLN A 6 6.94 -7.16 -15.51
N GLN A 7 7.53 -6.46 -16.49
CA GLN A 7 8.73 -6.96 -17.15
C GLN A 7 9.89 -7.14 -16.17
N ALA A 8 10.12 -6.19 -15.26
CA ALA A 8 11.16 -6.30 -14.25
C ALA A 8 10.94 -7.49 -13.29
N ILE A 9 9.67 -7.80 -12.95
CA ILE A 9 9.34 -8.99 -12.14
C ILE A 9 9.68 -10.27 -12.92
N ARG A 10 9.28 -10.35 -14.20
CA ARG A 10 9.62 -11.49 -15.07
C ARG A 10 11.13 -11.69 -15.24
N GLU A 11 11.89 -10.60 -15.25
CA GLU A 11 13.36 -10.62 -15.29
C GLU A 11 14.01 -10.96 -13.93
N GLY A 12 13.22 -11.14 -12.86
CA GLY A 12 13.73 -11.33 -11.49
C GLY A 12 14.46 -10.11 -10.92
N ASN A 13 14.28 -8.93 -11.53
CA ASN A 13 15.01 -7.72 -11.19
C ASN A 13 14.28 -6.91 -10.10
N GLN A 14 14.55 -7.26 -8.85
CA GLN A 14 13.92 -6.65 -7.67
C GLN A 14 14.12 -5.12 -7.60
N ALA A 15 15.32 -4.63 -7.94
CA ALA A 15 15.62 -3.20 -7.89
C ALA A 15 14.77 -2.40 -8.90
N LYS A 16 14.67 -2.89 -10.15
CA LYS A 16 13.80 -2.26 -11.17
C LYS A 16 12.32 -2.34 -10.78
N GLN A 17 11.87 -3.48 -10.26
CA GLN A 17 10.49 -3.63 -9.78
C GLN A 17 10.17 -2.59 -8.70
N LEU A 18 11.03 -2.44 -7.69
CA LEU A 18 10.84 -1.47 -6.61
C LEU A 18 10.89 -0.03 -7.12
N TYR A 19 11.81 0.27 -8.04
CA TYR A 19 11.90 1.58 -8.69
C TYR A 19 10.60 1.96 -9.39
N PHE A 20 10.07 1.06 -10.23
CA PHE A 20 8.81 1.33 -10.93
C PHE A 20 7.61 1.40 -9.98
N LYS A 21 7.57 0.58 -8.92
CA LYS A 21 6.55 0.68 -7.87
C LYS A 21 6.56 2.07 -7.22
N ASN A 22 7.73 2.55 -6.83
CA ASN A 22 7.88 3.86 -6.18
C ASN A 22 7.43 5.00 -7.10
N ILE A 23 7.77 4.95 -8.39
CA ILE A 23 7.32 5.97 -9.34
C ILE A 23 5.79 6.02 -9.37
N VAL A 24 5.14 4.88 -9.55
CA VAL A 24 3.68 4.84 -9.71
C VAL A 24 2.97 5.30 -8.43
N ASN A 25 3.41 4.84 -7.26
CA ASN A 25 2.86 5.27 -5.98
C ASN A 25 3.09 6.76 -5.71
N SER A 26 4.26 7.29 -6.11
CA SER A 26 4.59 8.71 -5.94
C SER A 26 3.74 9.61 -6.85
N LEU A 27 3.39 9.16 -8.05
CA LEU A 27 2.50 9.90 -8.95
C LEU A 27 1.11 10.07 -8.32
N TYR A 28 0.53 8.99 -7.80
CA TYR A 28 -0.74 9.06 -7.05
C TYR A 28 -0.67 10.01 -5.85
N GLY A 29 0.39 9.89 -5.04
CA GLY A 29 0.59 10.75 -3.86
C GLY A 29 0.81 12.22 -4.22
N ALA A 30 1.44 12.49 -5.37
CA ALA A 30 1.66 13.84 -5.84
C ALA A 30 0.33 14.55 -6.13
N ASP A 31 -0.62 13.89 -6.79
CA ASP A 31 -1.93 14.48 -7.11
C ASP A 31 -2.79 14.75 -5.86
N ARG A 32 -2.59 13.95 -4.80
CA ARG A 32 -3.28 14.10 -3.51
C ARG A 32 -2.60 15.07 -2.54
N GLN A 33 -1.51 15.73 -2.94
CA GLN A 33 -0.70 16.52 -2.02
C GLN A 33 -1.47 17.74 -1.50
N ASN A 34 -1.43 17.96 -0.18
CA ASN A 34 -1.96 19.18 0.42
C ASN A 34 -1.10 20.39 -0.01
N ASN A 35 -1.73 21.41 -0.57
CA ASN A 35 -1.10 22.65 -1.02
C ASN A 35 -1.23 23.80 0.00
N GLU A 36 -1.82 23.54 1.18
CA GLU A 36 -1.81 24.50 2.28
C GLU A 36 -0.38 24.89 2.64
N LYS A 37 -0.17 26.18 2.85
CA LYS A 37 1.13 26.75 3.13
C LYS A 37 1.28 26.87 4.64
N PHE A 38 2.25 26.14 5.17
CA PHE A 38 2.59 26.20 6.58
C PHE A 38 3.99 26.77 6.76
N ASP A 39 4.15 27.55 7.82
CA ASP A 39 5.45 27.97 8.29
C ASP A 39 6.26 26.75 8.71
N LYS A 40 7.52 26.68 8.26
CA LYS A 40 8.47 25.70 8.73
C LYS A 40 9.11 26.21 10.01
N ILE A 41 8.71 25.62 11.13
CA ILE A 41 9.28 25.93 12.44
C ILE A 41 10.40 24.93 12.74
N GLY A 42 11.57 25.42 13.13
CA GLY A 42 12.69 24.57 13.55
C GLY A 42 13.38 25.10 14.80
N ILE A 43 13.91 24.20 15.63
CA ILE A 43 14.73 24.52 16.78
C ILE A 43 16.18 24.65 16.33
N ASN A 44 16.79 25.81 16.57
CA ASN A 44 18.14 26.13 16.12
C ASN A 44 18.98 26.68 17.26
N ASN A 45 20.30 26.52 17.15
CA ASN A 45 21.22 27.20 18.05
C ASN A 45 21.36 28.69 17.69
N LYS A 46 22.09 29.46 18.51
CA LYS A 46 22.23 30.91 18.32
C LYS A 46 22.83 31.25 16.95
N GLN A 47 23.87 30.55 16.51
CA GLN A 47 24.52 30.79 15.22
C GLN A 47 23.59 30.46 14.04
N GLN A 48 22.95 29.30 14.05
CA GLN A 48 21.98 28.89 13.02
C GLN A 48 20.77 29.82 12.98
N THR A 49 20.35 30.34 14.13
CA THR A 49 19.26 31.32 14.23
C THR A 49 19.62 32.60 13.50
N TYR A 50 20.82 33.15 13.73
CA TYR A 50 21.28 34.33 12.99
C TYR A 50 21.31 34.08 11.47
N LEU A 51 21.82 32.94 11.02
CA LEU A 51 21.82 32.61 9.59
C LEU A 51 20.39 32.51 9.02
N LYS A 52 19.46 31.92 9.76
CA LYS A 52 18.06 31.78 9.34
C LYS A 52 17.28 33.09 9.36
N GLN A 53 17.65 34.05 10.22
CA GLN A 53 17.08 35.40 10.22
C GLN A 53 17.41 36.19 8.96
N LEU A 54 18.49 35.83 8.25
CA LEU A 54 18.84 36.42 6.97
C LEU A 54 18.05 35.83 5.78
N ASN A 55 17.26 34.77 6.02
CA ASN A 55 16.44 34.16 4.97
C ASN A 55 15.26 35.11 4.63
N LYS A 56 14.97 35.30 3.33
CA LYS A 56 13.85 36.12 2.85
C LYS A 56 12.50 35.68 3.43
N GLY A 57 12.32 34.38 3.66
CA GLY A 57 11.11 33.81 4.24
C GLY A 57 11.05 33.86 5.77
N PHE A 58 12.00 34.52 6.46
CA PHE A 58 11.99 34.58 7.92
C PHE A 58 10.74 35.30 8.44
N THR A 59 10.01 34.63 9.36
CA THR A 59 8.79 35.18 9.96
C THR A 59 9.03 35.62 11.40
N ASN A 60 9.57 34.73 12.24
CA ASN A 60 9.69 35.00 13.68
C ASN A 60 10.77 34.15 14.36
N THR A 61 11.33 34.65 15.48
CA THR A 61 12.21 33.92 16.40
C THR A 61 11.65 33.96 17.82
N ARG A 62 11.63 32.82 18.51
CA ARG A 62 11.30 32.73 19.94
C ARG A 62 12.38 31.97 20.69
N LYS A 63 13.00 32.58 21.70
CA LYS A 63 13.95 31.90 22.58
C LYS A 63 13.19 30.86 23.43
N ILE A 64 13.70 29.63 23.49
CA ILE A 64 13.21 28.61 24.42
C ILE A 64 14.10 28.58 25.65
N CYS A 65 15.41 28.46 25.46
CA CYS A 65 16.42 28.46 26.51
C CYS A 65 17.77 28.97 25.96
N ASP A 66 18.83 28.86 26.74
CA ASP A 66 20.16 29.29 26.30
C ASP A 66 20.63 28.48 25.08
N ASP A 67 21.10 29.21 24.08
CA ASP A 67 21.52 28.68 22.78
C ASP A 67 20.46 27.82 22.06
N ARG A 68 19.16 27.99 22.33
CA ARG A 68 18.07 27.31 21.60
C ARG A 68 16.88 28.22 21.32
N TYR A 69 16.53 28.31 20.04
CA TYR A 69 15.50 29.20 19.53
C TYR A 69 14.58 28.47 18.55
N LEU A 70 13.28 28.70 18.65
CA LEU A 70 12.35 28.39 17.58
C LEU A 70 12.46 29.48 16.52
N VAL A 71 12.68 29.08 15.28
CA VAL A 71 12.69 29.99 14.14
C VAL A 71 11.63 29.52 13.17
N SER A 72 10.71 30.43 12.85
CA SER A 72 9.66 30.23 11.86
C SER A 72 10.09 30.82 10.53
N ILE A 73 10.03 30.03 9.47
CA ILE A 73 10.33 30.45 8.11
C ILE A 73 9.13 30.10 7.24
N ASN A 74 8.54 31.10 6.59
CA ASN A 74 7.58 30.92 5.51
C ASN A 74 8.33 30.37 4.28
N PRO A 75 8.06 29.13 3.84
CA PRO A 75 8.75 28.55 2.70
C PRO A 75 8.28 29.18 1.38
N ASP A 76 9.21 29.31 0.43
CA ASP A 76 8.83 29.65 -0.94
C ASP A 76 7.89 28.58 -1.51
N SER A 77 6.81 29.04 -2.13
CA SER A 77 5.80 28.18 -2.74
C SER A 77 5.68 28.50 -4.23
N PHE A 78 5.55 27.47 -5.06
CA PHE A 78 5.14 27.62 -6.46
C PHE A 78 3.74 27.03 -6.64
N SER A 79 2.97 27.59 -7.58
CA SER A 79 1.68 27.02 -7.96
C SER A 79 1.90 25.89 -8.95
N ALA A 80 1.38 24.70 -8.63
CA ALA A 80 1.22 23.62 -9.59
C ALA A 80 -0.25 23.20 -9.56
N HIS A 81 -0.92 23.28 -10.71
CA HIS A 81 -2.27 22.77 -10.84
C HIS A 81 -2.19 21.24 -10.89
N LYS A 82 -2.59 20.60 -9.79
CA LYS A 82 -2.74 19.15 -9.70
C LYS A 82 -4.23 18.79 -9.68
N CYS A 83 -4.58 17.68 -10.31
CA CYS A 83 -5.96 17.22 -10.37
C CYS A 83 -6.26 16.35 -9.14
N LEU A 84 -6.69 16.97 -8.04
CA LEU A 84 -7.06 16.23 -6.83
C LEU A 84 -8.15 15.18 -7.12
N GLN A 85 -9.04 15.48 -8.07
CA GLN A 85 -10.10 14.58 -8.52
C GLN A 85 -9.56 13.23 -9.03
N GLU A 86 -8.42 13.22 -9.73
CA GLU A 86 -7.79 11.98 -10.22
C GLU A 86 -7.39 11.08 -9.06
N SER A 87 -6.81 11.66 -8.00
CA SER A 87 -6.41 10.88 -6.81
C SER A 87 -7.62 10.34 -6.03
N ILE A 88 -8.73 11.09 -5.97
CA ILE A 88 -9.96 10.62 -5.33
C ILE A 88 -10.57 9.49 -6.17
N PHE A 89 -10.72 9.70 -7.48
CA PHE A 89 -11.25 8.70 -8.40
C PHE A 89 -10.44 7.41 -8.35
N THR A 90 -9.11 7.53 -8.39
CA THR A 90 -8.19 6.41 -8.26
C THR A 90 -8.39 5.64 -6.94
N GLN A 91 -8.52 6.36 -5.82
CA GLN A 91 -8.71 5.75 -4.51
C GLN A 91 -10.09 5.07 -4.36
N ASP A 92 -11.12 5.63 -4.98
CA ASP A 92 -12.45 5.03 -4.93
C ASP A 92 -12.56 3.85 -5.87
N ASN A 93 -11.89 3.90 -7.02
CA ASN A 93 -11.79 2.77 -7.94
C ASN A 93 -11.05 1.59 -7.31
N SER A 94 -9.98 1.82 -6.54
CA SER A 94 -9.30 0.73 -5.82
C SER A 94 -10.21 0.07 -4.77
N LYS A 95 -10.94 0.86 -3.97
CA LYS A 95 -11.93 0.33 -3.02
C LYS A 95 -13.04 -0.46 -3.73
N PHE A 96 -13.56 0.08 -4.84
CA PHE A 96 -14.60 -0.57 -5.62
C PHE A 96 -14.12 -1.92 -6.15
N TRP A 97 -12.93 -1.97 -6.73
CA TRP A 97 -12.33 -3.22 -7.21
C TRP A 97 -12.12 -4.23 -6.07
N TYR A 98 -11.68 -3.77 -4.89
CA TYR A 98 -11.55 -4.60 -3.70
C TYR A 98 -12.88 -5.21 -3.25
N LEU A 99 -13.96 -4.41 -3.24
CA LEU A 99 -15.31 -4.89 -2.93
C LEU A 99 -15.78 -5.90 -3.97
N CYS A 100 -15.58 -5.63 -5.26
CA CYS A 100 -15.88 -6.57 -6.33
C CYS A 100 -15.16 -7.91 -6.13
N PHE A 101 -13.87 -7.88 -5.81
CA PHE A 101 -13.09 -9.09 -5.51
C PHE A 101 -13.69 -9.88 -4.34
N ILE A 102 -14.06 -9.21 -3.24
CA ILE A 102 -14.65 -9.88 -2.08
C ILE A 102 -16.00 -10.53 -2.45
N TYR A 103 -16.93 -9.75 -3.01
CA TYR A 103 -18.30 -10.21 -3.24
C TYR A 103 -18.44 -11.17 -4.42
N PHE A 104 -17.73 -10.91 -5.52
CA PHE A 104 -17.91 -11.66 -6.77
C PHE A 104 -16.95 -12.83 -6.92
N PHE A 105 -15.82 -12.83 -6.21
CA PHE A 105 -14.85 -13.92 -6.25
C PHE A 105 -14.72 -14.63 -4.90
N LEU A 106 -14.25 -13.95 -3.86
CA LEU A 106 -13.92 -14.58 -2.58
C LEU A 106 -15.14 -15.27 -1.94
N TYR A 107 -16.28 -14.58 -1.85
CA TYR A 107 -17.51 -15.14 -1.29
C TYR A 107 -18.08 -16.31 -2.09
N LYS A 108 -17.68 -16.47 -3.36
CA LYS A 108 -18.11 -17.61 -4.18
C LYS A 108 -17.16 -18.81 -4.06
N CYS A 109 -15.85 -18.59 -3.89
CA CYS A 109 -14.89 -19.69 -3.79
C CYS A 109 -14.59 -20.13 -2.34
N ILE A 110 -14.81 -19.28 -1.34
CA ILE A 110 -14.50 -19.55 0.08
C ILE A 110 -15.76 -19.84 0.91
N ASP A 111 -15.65 -20.80 1.83
CA ASP A 111 -16.56 -21.09 2.92
C ASP A 111 -16.36 -20.08 4.06
N LEU A 112 -17.33 -19.18 4.22
CA LEU A 112 -17.28 -18.13 5.24
C LEU A 112 -17.50 -18.66 6.66
N ASP A 113 -18.07 -19.86 6.84
CA ASP A 113 -18.18 -20.48 8.16
C ASP A 113 -16.82 -20.98 8.67
N ARG A 114 -15.85 -21.14 7.76
CA ARG A 114 -14.48 -21.57 8.05
C ARG A 114 -13.48 -20.43 8.04
N VAL A 115 -13.92 -19.19 7.80
CA VAL A 115 -13.02 -18.04 7.69
C VAL A 115 -13.49 -16.90 8.59
N HIS A 116 -12.58 -16.40 9.40
CA HIS A 116 -12.80 -15.22 10.22
C HIS A 116 -11.98 -14.04 9.65
N PHE A 117 -12.65 -12.94 9.35
CA PHE A 117 -11.99 -11.71 8.93
C PHE A 117 -11.24 -11.07 10.10
N CYS A 118 -9.93 -10.84 9.95
CA CYS A 118 -9.12 -10.23 11.00
C CYS A 118 -9.01 -8.71 10.80
N CYS A 119 -8.46 -8.31 9.66
CA CYS A 119 -8.30 -6.91 9.28
C CYS A 119 -8.07 -6.78 7.77
N MET A 120 -8.16 -5.55 7.29
CA MET A 120 -7.88 -5.19 5.90
C MET A 120 -7.00 -3.94 5.91
N ASP A 121 -6.03 -3.92 5.00
CA ASP A 121 -5.21 -2.77 4.66
C ASP A 121 -5.40 -2.46 3.16
N THR A 122 -4.76 -1.40 2.69
CA THR A 122 -4.99 -0.73 1.40
C THR A 122 -4.95 -1.66 0.19
N ASP A 123 -4.09 -2.67 0.21
CA ASP A 123 -3.92 -3.67 -0.86
C ASP A 123 -3.94 -5.13 -0.35
N SER A 124 -4.42 -5.36 0.87
CA SER A 124 -4.36 -6.68 1.48
C SER A 124 -5.42 -6.97 2.53
N MET A 125 -5.72 -8.24 2.71
CA MET A 125 -6.73 -8.72 3.66
C MET A 125 -6.19 -9.90 4.44
N TYR A 126 -6.43 -9.86 5.74
CA TYR A 126 -5.99 -10.86 6.70
C TYR A 126 -7.18 -11.68 7.18
N LEU A 127 -7.07 -12.99 7.01
CA LEU A 127 -8.12 -13.97 7.28
C LEU A 127 -7.58 -15.06 8.20
N ALA A 128 -8.28 -15.40 9.26
CA ALA A 128 -8.01 -16.60 10.04
C ALA A 128 -8.84 -17.76 9.47
N ILE A 129 -8.19 -18.90 9.22
CA ILE A 129 -8.82 -20.06 8.59
C ILE A 129 -8.96 -21.20 9.59
N SER A 130 -10.18 -21.70 9.74
CA SER A 130 -10.50 -22.92 10.45
C SER A 130 -10.37 -24.11 9.51
N GLY A 131 -9.60 -25.11 9.91
CA GLY A 131 -9.48 -26.35 9.16
C GLY A 131 -8.66 -27.39 9.91
N SER A 132 -7.79 -28.13 9.23
CA SER A 132 -7.09 -29.28 9.80
C SER A 132 -6.09 -28.87 10.90
N THR A 133 -6.28 -29.41 12.11
CA THR A 133 -5.33 -29.31 13.22
C THR A 133 -4.03 -30.08 12.95
N ILE A 134 -4.05 -31.04 12.02
CA ILE A 134 -2.89 -31.86 11.64
C ILE A 134 -1.99 -31.08 10.65
N GLU A 135 -2.59 -30.48 9.63
CA GLU A 135 -1.85 -29.71 8.63
C GLU A 135 -1.46 -28.31 9.16
N GLY A 136 -2.19 -27.80 10.17
CA GLY A 136 -1.90 -26.54 10.82
C GLY A 136 -1.91 -25.37 9.83
N TYR A 137 -0.89 -24.51 9.87
CA TYR A 137 -0.77 -23.38 8.95
C TYR A 137 -0.46 -23.79 7.50
N LYS A 138 0.09 -24.98 7.29
CA LYS A 138 0.45 -25.48 5.93
C LYS A 138 -0.77 -25.80 5.09
N GLN A 139 -1.95 -25.86 5.70
CA GLN A 139 -3.21 -26.14 5.02
C GLN A 139 -3.66 -25.02 4.08
N GLN A 140 -3.21 -23.78 4.33
CA GLN A 140 -3.63 -22.59 3.59
C GLN A 140 -5.16 -22.49 3.48
N PHE A 141 -5.69 -22.25 2.27
CA PHE A 141 -7.12 -22.18 1.99
C PHE A 141 -7.75 -23.55 1.68
N LYS A 142 -6.98 -24.64 1.65
CA LYS A 142 -7.42 -25.97 1.16
C LYS A 142 -8.74 -26.43 1.78
N HIS A 143 -8.92 -26.26 3.09
CA HIS A 143 -10.13 -26.68 3.80
C HIS A 143 -11.24 -25.62 3.86
N ALA A 144 -10.96 -24.42 3.37
CA ALA A 144 -11.92 -23.32 3.30
C ALA A 144 -12.41 -23.06 1.87
N ILE A 145 -11.86 -23.71 0.85
CA ILE A 145 -12.39 -23.63 -0.51
C ILE A 145 -13.67 -24.47 -0.58
N LYS A 146 -14.79 -23.82 -0.93
CA LYS A 146 -16.09 -24.50 -1.11
C LYS A 146 -16.37 -24.88 -2.56
N ASP A 147 -15.82 -24.11 -3.51
CA ASP A 147 -16.04 -24.33 -4.94
C ASP A 147 -14.70 -24.25 -5.67
N GLN A 148 -14.08 -25.41 -5.82
CA GLN A 148 -12.78 -25.56 -6.48
C GLN A 148 -12.89 -25.28 -7.98
N GLN A 149 -14.00 -25.67 -8.62
CA GLN A 149 -14.21 -25.46 -10.05
C GLN A 149 -14.35 -23.96 -10.35
N PHE A 150 -15.19 -23.24 -9.59
CA PHE A 150 -15.31 -21.79 -9.72
C PHE A 150 -13.98 -21.08 -9.47
N LEU A 151 -13.23 -21.51 -8.45
CA LEU A 151 -11.90 -20.98 -8.19
C LEU A 151 -11.00 -21.14 -9.41
N ASP A 152 -10.87 -22.36 -9.95
CA ASP A 152 -9.96 -22.65 -11.06
C ASP A 152 -10.38 -21.94 -12.36
N ASP A 153 -11.68 -21.79 -12.61
CA ASP A 153 -12.22 -21.11 -13.79
C ASP A 153 -12.05 -19.58 -13.74
N ASN A 154 -12.13 -18.98 -12.55
CA ASN A 154 -12.18 -17.52 -12.37
C ASN A 154 -10.89 -16.92 -11.80
N PHE A 155 -9.97 -17.73 -11.26
CA PHE A 155 -8.74 -17.24 -10.60
C PHE A 155 -7.96 -16.24 -11.46
N LYS A 156 -7.85 -16.49 -12.77
CA LYS A 156 -7.07 -15.66 -13.70
C LYS A 156 -7.65 -14.27 -13.95
N GLU A 157 -8.95 -14.11 -13.76
CA GLU A 157 -9.64 -12.83 -13.92
C GLU A 157 -9.37 -11.91 -12.74
N TRP A 158 -9.34 -12.49 -11.54
CA TRP A 158 -9.32 -11.74 -10.28
C TRP A 158 -7.92 -11.55 -9.71
N LEU A 159 -6.99 -12.48 -9.97
CA LEU A 159 -5.63 -12.42 -9.45
C LEU A 159 -4.63 -12.21 -10.61
N PRO A 160 -3.60 -11.38 -10.40
CA PRO A 160 -2.59 -11.14 -11.43
C PRO A 160 -1.89 -12.45 -11.77
N TRP A 161 -1.91 -12.78 -13.07
CA TRP A 161 -1.21 -13.89 -13.68
C TRP A 161 0.19 -13.44 -14.10
N GLU A 162 1.23 -13.92 -13.43
CA GLU A 162 2.63 -13.66 -13.78
C GLU A 162 3.46 -14.94 -13.90
N GLY A 163 3.04 -15.89 -14.75
CA GLY A 163 3.94 -16.95 -15.25
C GLY A 163 4.55 -17.87 -14.19
N TYR A 164 4.05 -17.84 -12.96
CA TYR A 164 4.34 -18.79 -11.90
C TYR A 164 3.50 -20.05 -12.10
N THR A 165 3.97 -21.19 -11.59
CA THR A 165 3.09 -22.37 -11.50
C THR A 165 1.95 -22.07 -10.51
N ILE A 166 0.77 -22.68 -10.69
CA ILE A 166 -0.40 -22.51 -9.80
C ILE A 166 -0.02 -22.69 -8.31
N ALA A 167 0.99 -23.51 -8.02
CA ALA A 167 1.52 -23.75 -6.68
C ALA A 167 2.39 -22.60 -6.13
N GLU A 168 3.20 -21.94 -6.96
CA GLU A 168 4.04 -20.81 -6.58
C GLU A 168 3.24 -19.50 -6.49
N GLU A 169 2.19 -19.35 -7.31
CA GLU A 169 1.32 -18.16 -7.34
C GLU A 169 0.22 -18.21 -6.26
N LYS A 170 -0.32 -19.39 -5.93
CA LYS A 170 -1.13 -19.58 -4.71
C LYS A 170 -0.34 -19.22 -3.45
N ASN A 171 1.00 -19.28 -3.49
CA ASN A 171 1.86 -18.79 -2.40
C ASN A 171 2.20 -17.29 -2.49
N HIS A 172 1.99 -16.61 -3.62
CA HIS A 172 2.40 -15.22 -3.90
C HIS A 172 1.24 -14.19 -3.97
N SER A 173 0.05 -14.61 -4.41
CA SER A 173 -1.18 -13.78 -4.44
C SER A 173 -2.07 -14.06 -3.21
N LEU A 174 -1.95 -15.26 -2.66
CA LEU A 174 -2.53 -15.69 -1.38
C LEU A 174 -1.37 -16.01 -0.42
N VAL A 175 -0.49 -15.05 -0.18
CA VAL A 175 0.71 -15.27 0.66
C VAL A 175 0.31 -15.51 2.10
N LEU A 176 0.81 -16.57 2.72
CA LEU A 176 0.84 -16.71 4.16
C LEU A 176 2.19 -16.20 4.67
N GLN A 177 2.22 -15.01 5.28
CA GLN A 177 3.42 -14.52 5.99
C GLN A 177 3.21 -14.61 7.50
N ASN A 178 4.03 -15.46 8.13
CA ASN A 178 3.99 -15.79 9.55
C ASN A 178 4.51 -14.60 10.39
N HIS A 179 3.65 -13.96 11.19
CA HIS A 179 4.11 -13.16 12.33
C HIS A 179 3.75 -13.73 13.71
N ARG A 180 3.01 -14.84 13.75
CA ARG A 180 2.80 -15.80 14.86
C ARG A 180 1.50 -16.53 14.53
N GLU A 181 1.64 -17.78 14.06
CA GLU A 181 0.64 -18.85 14.09
C GLU A 181 -0.85 -18.41 13.92
N LYS A 182 -1.41 -18.60 12.69
CA LYS A 182 -2.86 -18.74 12.33
C LYS A 182 -3.47 -17.71 11.34
N ALA A 183 -2.73 -16.76 10.77
CA ALA A 183 -3.31 -15.78 9.83
C ALA A 183 -2.91 -16.07 8.37
N SER A 184 -3.89 -16.31 7.51
CA SER A 184 -3.78 -16.33 6.05
C SER A 184 -3.94 -14.93 5.47
N PHE A 185 -3.20 -14.62 4.40
CA PHE A 185 -3.21 -13.30 3.79
C PHE A 185 -3.52 -13.40 2.30
N VAL A 186 -4.35 -12.46 1.84
CA VAL A 186 -4.65 -12.26 0.44
C VAL A 186 -3.97 -10.96 0.05
N TYR A 187 -2.97 -11.05 -0.82
CA TYR A 187 -2.36 -9.89 -1.44
C TYR A 187 -3.14 -9.58 -2.72
N LEU A 188 -3.54 -8.33 -2.91
CA LEU A 188 -4.15 -7.90 -4.17
C LEU A 188 -3.19 -6.93 -4.86
N PRO A 189 -2.18 -7.42 -5.61
CA PRO A 189 -1.20 -6.57 -6.27
C PRO A 189 -1.79 -5.59 -7.28
N ASN A 190 -3.05 -5.81 -7.68
CA ASN A 190 -3.78 -4.98 -8.64
C ASN A 190 -4.77 -4.01 -7.98
N ALA A 191 -4.99 -4.09 -6.66
CA ALA A 191 -5.86 -3.13 -5.96
C ALA A 191 -5.21 -1.74 -5.87
N LEU A 192 -3.89 -1.68 -5.95
CA LEU A 192 -3.12 -0.47 -6.17
C LEU A 192 -2.11 -0.77 -7.28
N PHE A 193 -1.98 0.14 -8.24
CA PHE A 193 -1.15 0.04 -9.45
C PHE A 193 0.20 -0.70 -9.35
#